data_AF-A0A8C6RFK2-F1
#
_entry.id   AF-A0A8C6RFK2-F1
#
_cell.length_a   1.000
_cell.length_b   1.000
_cell.length_c   1.000
_cell.angle_alpha   90.00
_cell.angle_beta   90.00
_cell.angle_gamma   90.00
#
_symmetry.space_group_name_H-M   'P 1'
#
loop_
_entity.id
_entity.type
_entity.pdbx_description
1 polymer ?
#
loop_
_entity_poly.entity_id
_entity_poly.type
_entity_poly.pdbx_seq_one_letter_code
_entity_poly.pdbx_strand_id
1 'polypeptide(L)'
;QLCPFSLHSFWSNSTDILSTVGYDSIIQHLNNGRKNCKEFEEFLKERASIEEKYGKDLLNLSRKKPCGQSEINTLKRALEVFKQQVDNVAQCHIQLAQTLREEARKMEEFREKQKLQRKKTETVMDAAHKQRNSQFKKTMDAKKTYEQKCRDKDEAEQAVHRSANVVNPKQQDKLFVKLATSKTAVEDSDKSLQRIVFEAQECERINFFRNALWLHVNQLSQQCVTNDEMYEQVRKSLEMCSIEKDIQYFVNQRKTGQTPPAPIMYENFYCPQRNAAPPGKATGPNVTSNLILSCVFSFTDDPDYSLVDDYSLIYQ
;
A
#
# COMPACT_ATOMS: atom_id res chain seq x y z
N GLN A 1 21.09 -13.36 7.00
CA GLN A 1 21.07 -13.40 8.48
C GLN A 1 19.75 -14.04 8.88
N LEU A 2 19.79 -15.29 9.36
CA LEU A 2 18.59 -16.01 9.83
C LEU A 2 17.99 -15.26 11.02
N CYS A 3 16.66 -15.20 11.10
CA CYS A 3 15.94 -14.56 12.21
C CYS A 3 16.45 -15.10 13.55
N PRO A 4 16.76 -14.26 14.54
CA PRO A 4 17.10 -14.72 15.88
C PRO A 4 15.83 -15.04 16.66
N PHE A 5 14.86 -15.74 16.05
CA PHE A 5 13.74 -16.34 16.77
C PHE A 5 14.27 -17.58 17.47
N SER A 6 15.10 -17.36 18.49
CA SER A 6 15.51 -18.42 19.38
C SER A 6 14.27 -18.88 20.17
N LEU A 7 13.51 -19.79 19.58
CA LEU A 7 12.47 -20.58 20.23
C LEU A 7 13.03 -21.38 21.43
N HIS A 8 14.32 -21.24 21.75
CA HIS A 8 14.97 -21.75 22.96
C HIS A 8 14.49 -21.04 24.23
N SER A 9 13.83 -19.89 24.10
CA SER A 9 13.37 -19.10 25.25
C SER A 9 11.93 -19.39 25.67
N PHE A 10 11.21 -20.28 24.96
CA PHE A 10 9.81 -20.63 25.27
C PHE A 10 9.68 -21.94 26.07
N TRP A 11 10.76 -22.43 26.67
CA TRP A 11 10.65 -23.49 27.67
C TRP A 11 10.15 -22.89 28.99
N SER A 12 9.21 -23.56 29.64
CA SER A 12 8.77 -23.14 30.97
C SER A 12 9.90 -23.33 31.98
N ASN A 13 10.15 -22.34 32.83
CA ASN A 13 11.00 -22.50 34.03
C ASN A 13 10.30 -23.34 35.12
N SER A 14 9.06 -23.79 34.90
CA SER A 14 8.35 -24.66 35.84
C SER A 14 8.93 -26.07 35.87
N THR A 15 8.96 -26.67 37.05
CA THR A 15 9.23 -28.11 37.24
C THR A 15 8.15 -29.03 36.64
N ASP A 16 7.04 -28.46 36.18
CA ASP A 16 5.99 -29.20 35.47
C ASP A 16 6.43 -29.53 34.03
N ILE A 17 6.86 -30.78 33.86
CA ILE A 17 7.28 -31.37 32.58
C ILE A 17 6.13 -31.48 31.55
N LEU A 18 4.88 -31.32 31.98
CA LEU A 18 3.70 -31.36 31.11
C LEU A 18 3.24 -29.97 30.67
N SER A 19 3.88 -28.90 31.12
CA SER A 19 3.52 -27.53 30.76
C SER A 19 3.48 -27.30 29.25
N THR A 20 2.47 -26.55 28.78
CA THR A 20 2.30 -26.10 27.39
C THR A 20 2.39 -24.60 27.21
N VAL A 21 2.66 -23.84 28.28
CA VAL A 21 2.60 -22.36 28.30
C VAL A 21 3.41 -21.71 27.17
N GLY A 22 4.60 -22.25 26.89
CA GLY A 22 5.45 -21.77 25.79
C GLY A 22 4.83 -21.98 24.41
N TYR A 23 4.25 -23.16 24.18
CA TYR A 23 3.51 -23.46 22.96
C TYR A 23 2.28 -22.56 22.80
N ASP A 24 1.51 -22.39 23.87
CA ASP A 24 0.32 -21.53 23.87
C ASP A 24 0.68 -20.07 23.53
N SER A 25 1.80 -19.58 24.06
CA SER A 25 2.34 -18.25 23.75
C SER A 25 2.71 -18.10 22.26
N ILE A 26 3.34 -19.12 21.67
CA ILE A 26 3.69 -19.12 20.24
C ILE A 26 2.43 -19.12 19.37
N ILE A 27 1.45 -19.96 19.69
CA ILE A 27 0.18 -20.03 18.95
C ILE A 27 -0.58 -18.70 19.05
N GLN A 28 -0.59 -18.06 20.23
CA GLN A 28 -1.17 -16.73 20.40
C GLN A 28 -0.46 -15.70 19.50
N HIS A 29 0.88 -15.67 19.47
CA HIS A 29 1.65 -14.79 18.60
C HIS A 29 1.32 -14.98 17.12
N LEU A 30 1.28 -16.23 16.64
CA LEU A 30 0.93 -16.54 15.25
C LEU A 30 -0.51 -16.14 14.89
N ASN A 31 -1.45 -16.28 15.83
CA ASN A 31 -2.82 -15.81 15.65
C ASN A 31 -2.91 -14.29 15.57
N ASN A 32 -2.16 -13.57 16.41
CA ASN A 32 -2.05 -12.11 16.34
C ASN A 32 -1.44 -11.68 14.99
N GLY A 33 -0.38 -12.35 14.54
CA GLY A 33 0.21 -12.10 13.22
C GLY A 33 -0.80 -12.28 12.08
N ARG A 34 -1.65 -13.32 12.15
CA ARG A 34 -2.74 -13.53 11.19
C ARG A 34 -3.79 -12.41 11.26
N LYS A 35 -4.12 -11.93 12.45
CA LYS A 35 -5.05 -10.81 12.65
C LYS A 35 -4.52 -9.53 12.00
N ASN A 36 -3.24 -9.21 12.19
CA ASN A 36 -2.60 -8.05 11.56
C ASN A 36 -2.65 -8.13 10.02
N CYS A 37 -2.49 -9.33 9.43
CA CYS A 37 -2.66 -9.51 7.99
C CYS A 37 -4.08 -9.20 7.52
N LYS A 38 -5.10 -9.58 8.31
CA LYS A 38 -6.50 -9.24 8.03
C LYS A 38 -6.76 -7.74 8.13
N GLU A 39 -6.24 -7.08 9.17
CA GLU A 39 -6.37 -5.63 9.33
C GLU A 39 -5.74 -4.87 8.16
N PHE A 40 -4.57 -5.30 7.68
CA PHE A 40 -3.93 -4.69 6.51
C PHE A 40 -4.67 -4.96 5.19
N GLU A 41 -5.21 -6.16 5.00
CA GLU A 41 -6.08 -6.46 3.86
C GLU A 41 -7.32 -5.54 3.84
N GLU A 42 -8.00 -5.39 4.97
CA GLU A 42 -9.17 -4.51 5.09
C GLU A 42 -8.78 -3.05 4.82
N PHE A 43 -7.63 -2.60 5.32
CA PHE A 43 -7.09 -1.28 5.02
C PHE A 43 -6.89 -1.07 3.50
N LEU A 44 -6.31 -2.04 2.79
CA LEU A 44 -6.14 -1.95 1.33
C LEU A 44 -7.48 -1.91 0.58
N LYS A 45 -8.49 -2.66 1.03
CA LYS A 45 -9.85 -2.66 0.46
C LYS A 45 -10.54 -1.29 0.63
N GLU A 46 -10.41 -0.68 1.81
CA GLU A 46 -10.92 0.66 2.08
C GLU A 46 -10.19 1.71 1.24
N ARG A 47 -8.85 1.66 1.21
CA ARG A 47 -8.05 2.57 0.37
C ARG A 47 -8.41 2.45 -1.11
N ALA A 48 -8.58 1.25 -1.64
CA ALA A 48 -9.02 1.03 -3.01
C ALA A 48 -10.38 1.70 -3.30
N SER A 49 -11.32 1.62 -2.36
CA SER A 49 -12.64 2.23 -2.51
C SER A 49 -12.57 3.77 -2.55
N ILE A 50 -11.70 4.36 -1.74
CA ILE A 50 -11.42 5.80 -1.74
C ILE A 50 -10.80 6.23 -3.09
N GLU A 51 -9.76 5.52 -3.53
CA GLU A 51 -9.07 5.81 -4.79
C GLU A 51 -10.01 5.70 -6.00
N GLU A 52 -10.85 4.66 -6.04
CA GLU A 52 -11.82 4.48 -7.12
C GLU A 52 -12.87 5.61 -7.13
N LYS A 53 -13.36 6.01 -5.96
CA LYS A 53 -14.31 7.13 -5.86
C LYS A 53 -13.67 8.41 -6.37
N TYR A 54 -12.46 8.72 -5.91
CA TYR A 54 -11.72 9.91 -6.34
C TYR A 54 -11.51 9.92 -7.86
N GLY A 55 -11.00 8.82 -8.42
CA GLY A 55 -10.82 8.68 -9.87
C GLY A 55 -12.14 8.82 -10.64
N LYS A 56 -13.25 8.22 -10.19
CA LYS A 56 -14.56 8.38 -10.83
C LYS A 56 -15.08 9.81 -10.78
N ASP A 57 -14.88 10.50 -9.66
CA ASP A 57 -15.30 11.90 -9.49
C ASP A 57 -14.50 12.83 -10.42
N LEU A 58 -13.17 12.62 -10.54
CA LEU A 58 -12.33 13.32 -11.50
C LEU A 58 -12.73 13.03 -12.95
N LEU A 59 -13.04 11.77 -13.29
CA LEU A 59 -13.48 11.39 -14.63
C LEU A 59 -14.81 12.05 -15.01
N ASN A 60 -15.73 12.17 -14.04
CA ASN A 60 -16.97 12.90 -14.22
C ASN A 60 -16.70 14.40 -14.41
N LEU A 61 -15.76 14.98 -13.66
CA LEU A 61 -15.36 16.38 -13.80
C LEU A 61 -14.78 16.66 -15.19
N SER A 62 -13.79 15.87 -15.65
CA SER A 62 -13.14 16.06 -16.94
C SER A 62 -14.11 15.92 -18.12
N ARG A 63 -15.02 14.95 -18.07
CA ARG A 63 -15.89 14.62 -19.21
C ARG A 63 -17.22 15.35 -19.24
N LYS A 64 -17.87 15.54 -18.08
CA LYS A 64 -19.26 16.02 -18.02
C LYS A 64 -19.39 17.50 -17.69
N LYS A 65 -18.37 18.11 -17.08
CA LYS A 65 -18.43 19.52 -16.69
C LYS A 65 -17.80 20.42 -17.76
N PRO A 66 -18.43 21.56 -18.08
CA PRO A 66 -17.83 22.52 -18.97
C PRO A 66 -16.62 23.16 -18.28
N CYS A 67 -15.53 23.30 -19.03
CA CYS A 67 -14.35 24.07 -18.67
C CYS A 67 -13.84 24.67 -19.98
N GLY A 68 -13.90 26.00 -20.10
CA GLY A 68 -13.45 26.71 -21.31
C GLY A 68 -14.21 26.42 -22.60
N GLN A 69 -15.51 26.09 -22.55
CA GLN A 69 -16.26 25.68 -23.75
C GLN A 69 -16.31 26.76 -24.85
N SER A 70 -16.33 28.03 -24.45
CA SER A 70 -16.37 29.17 -25.36
C SER A 70 -14.99 29.72 -25.71
N GLU A 71 -13.92 29.18 -25.09
CA GLU A 71 -12.57 29.61 -25.40
C GLU A 71 -12.20 29.22 -26.83
N ILE A 72 -11.26 29.95 -27.41
CA ILE A 72 -10.91 29.85 -28.83
C ILE A 72 -9.41 29.65 -29.04
N ASN A 73 -9.07 29.14 -30.23
CA ASN A 73 -7.71 29.05 -30.76
C ASN A 73 -6.67 28.47 -29.78
N THR A 74 -5.61 29.21 -29.43
CA THR A 74 -4.47 28.64 -28.69
C THR A 74 -4.81 28.32 -27.24
N LEU A 75 -5.53 29.21 -26.53
CA LEU A 75 -5.98 28.96 -25.17
C LEU A 75 -6.96 27.79 -25.08
N LYS A 76 -7.86 27.64 -26.06
CA LYS A 76 -8.76 26.48 -26.14
C LYS A 76 -7.98 25.17 -26.18
N ARG A 77 -6.94 25.08 -27.03
CA ARG A 77 -6.12 23.87 -27.15
C ARG A 77 -5.41 23.54 -25.83
N ALA A 78 -4.89 24.54 -25.12
CA ALA A 78 -4.28 24.32 -23.81
C ALA A 78 -5.29 23.81 -22.77
N LEU A 79 -6.52 24.32 -22.77
CA LEU A 79 -7.59 23.82 -21.91
C LEU A 79 -8.01 22.39 -22.27
N GLU A 80 -8.00 22.02 -23.55
CA GLU A 80 -8.24 20.63 -23.98
C GLU A 80 -7.15 19.68 -23.46
N VAL A 81 -5.87 20.07 -23.53
CA VAL A 81 -4.76 19.30 -22.93
C VAL A 81 -4.92 19.20 -21.42
N PHE A 82 -5.22 20.29 -20.72
CA PHE A 82 -5.50 20.27 -19.29
C PHE A 82 -6.59 19.26 -18.92
N LYS A 83 -7.75 19.33 -19.59
CA LYS A 83 -8.85 18.38 -19.37
C LYS A 83 -8.45 16.94 -19.65
N GLN A 84 -7.65 16.71 -20.69
CA GLN A 84 -7.14 15.38 -21.03
C GLN A 84 -6.22 14.83 -19.92
N GLN A 85 -5.35 15.67 -19.34
CA GLN A 85 -4.48 15.23 -18.26
C GLN A 85 -5.25 14.96 -16.97
N VAL A 86 -6.30 15.73 -16.65
CA VAL A 86 -7.21 15.42 -15.54
C VAL A 86 -7.91 14.06 -15.76
N ASP A 87 -8.31 13.76 -17.00
CA ASP A 87 -8.86 12.45 -17.36
C ASP A 87 -7.84 11.30 -17.16
N ASN A 88 -6.59 11.52 -17.57
CA ASN A 88 -5.52 10.53 -17.40
C ASN A 88 -5.22 10.27 -15.93
N VAL A 89 -5.11 11.33 -15.11
CA VAL A 89 -4.96 11.21 -13.64
C VAL A 89 -6.13 10.41 -13.05
N ALA A 90 -7.36 10.71 -13.45
CA ALA A 90 -8.54 9.98 -13.02
C ALA A 90 -8.43 8.46 -13.31
N GLN A 91 -7.98 8.10 -14.51
CA GLN A 91 -7.77 6.70 -14.91
C GLN A 91 -6.66 6.03 -14.07
N CYS A 92 -5.54 6.72 -13.81
CA CYS A 92 -4.48 6.21 -12.95
C CYS A 92 -4.97 5.88 -11.54
N HIS A 93 -5.80 6.73 -10.93
CA HIS A 93 -6.40 6.45 -9.61
C HIS A 93 -7.34 5.23 -9.65
N ILE A 94 -8.14 5.06 -10.70
CA ILE A 94 -8.99 3.87 -10.88
C ILE A 94 -8.14 2.60 -11.04
N GLN A 95 -7.04 2.67 -11.80
CA GLN A 95 -6.12 1.54 -11.98
C GLN A 95 -5.37 1.20 -10.67
N LEU A 96 -4.97 2.20 -9.89
CA LEU A 96 -4.41 1.99 -8.56
C LEU A 96 -5.41 1.26 -7.67
N ALA A 97 -6.68 1.67 -7.65
CA ALA A 97 -7.71 0.98 -6.88
C ALA A 97 -7.83 -0.51 -7.25
N GLN A 98 -7.76 -0.86 -8.54
CA GLN A 98 -7.76 -2.25 -9.00
C GLN A 98 -6.53 -3.00 -8.49
N THR A 99 -5.36 -2.37 -8.57
CA THR A 99 -4.10 -2.94 -8.09
C THR A 99 -4.14 -3.20 -6.57
N LEU A 100 -4.68 -2.25 -5.79
CA LEU A 100 -4.82 -2.40 -4.34
C LEU A 100 -5.77 -3.56 -3.96
N ARG A 101 -6.84 -3.78 -4.73
CA ARG A 101 -7.73 -4.94 -4.52
C ARG A 101 -7.03 -6.26 -4.79
N GLU A 102 -6.18 -6.30 -5.80
CA GLU A 102 -5.38 -7.48 -6.12
C GLU A 102 -4.33 -7.76 -5.03
N GLU A 103 -3.67 -6.73 -4.49
CA GLU A 103 -2.76 -6.90 -3.35
C GLU A 103 -3.50 -7.34 -2.08
N ALA A 104 -4.70 -6.81 -1.82
CA ALA A 104 -5.56 -7.29 -0.74
C ALA A 104 -5.92 -8.77 -0.92
N ARG A 105 -6.27 -9.20 -2.14
CA ARG A 105 -6.54 -10.61 -2.46
C ARG A 105 -5.33 -11.50 -2.17
N LYS A 106 -4.13 -11.08 -2.56
CA LYS A 106 -2.89 -11.83 -2.26
C LYS A 106 -2.65 -11.96 -0.76
N MET A 107 -2.93 -10.91 0.01
CA MET A 107 -2.83 -10.94 1.48
C MET A 107 -3.84 -11.92 2.09
N GLU A 108 -5.08 -11.93 1.60
CA GLU A 108 -6.12 -12.87 1.98
C GLU A 108 -5.72 -14.33 1.73
N GLU A 109 -5.21 -14.62 0.53
CA GLU A 109 -4.75 -15.94 0.13
C GLU A 109 -3.58 -16.43 0.98
N PHE A 110 -2.59 -15.56 1.19
CA PHE A 110 -1.47 -15.85 2.08
C PHE A 110 -1.95 -16.19 3.50
N ARG A 111 -2.86 -15.37 4.04
CA ARG A 111 -3.43 -15.54 5.38
C ARG A 111 -4.17 -16.89 5.52
N GLU A 112 -4.99 -17.27 4.56
CA GLU A 112 -5.73 -18.54 4.62
C GLU A 112 -4.83 -19.75 4.39
N LYS A 113 -3.82 -19.65 3.52
CA LYS A 113 -2.78 -20.69 3.37
C LYS A 113 -2.01 -20.89 4.67
N GLN A 114 -1.58 -19.80 5.31
CA GLN A 114 -0.86 -19.85 6.58
C GLN A 114 -1.71 -20.49 7.69
N LYS A 115 -2.99 -20.13 7.78
CA LYS A 115 -3.95 -20.72 8.73
C LYS A 115 -4.06 -22.24 8.55
N LEU A 116 -4.14 -22.73 7.31
CA LEU A 116 -4.22 -24.16 7.03
C LEU A 116 -2.95 -24.90 7.45
N GLN A 117 -1.77 -24.35 7.13
CA GLN A 117 -0.48 -24.92 7.53
C GLN A 117 -0.33 -24.95 9.05
N ARG A 118 -0.68 -23.87 9.74
CA ARG A 118 -0.62 -23.80 11.21
C ARG A 118 -1.54 -24.83 11.86
N LYS A 119 -2.79 -24.99 11.40
CA LYS A 119 -3.72 -26.01 11.91
C LYS A 119 -3.19 -27.44 11.77
N LYS A 120 -2.50 -27.73 10.64
CA LYS A 120 -1.84 -29.01 10.42
C LYS A 120 -0.74 -29.24 11.46
N THR A 121 0.10 -28.22 11.72
CA THR A 121 1.13 -28.28 12.76
C THR A 121 0.52 -28.41 14.16
N GLU A 122 -0.54 -27.66 14.48
CA GLU A 122 -1.26 -27.75 15.77
C GLU A 122 -1.76 -29.17 16.04
N THR A 123 -2.32 -29.85 15.03
CA THR A 123 -2.79 -31.25 15.16
C THR A 123 -1.65 -32.21 15.52
N VAL A 124 -0.47 -32.03 14.92
CA VAL A 124 0.72 -32.83 15.22
C VAL A 124 1.22 -32.55 16.65
N MET A 125 1.21 -31.28 17.06
CA MET A 125 1.59 -30.86 18.41
C MET A 125 0.64 -31.43 19.48
N ASP A 126 -0.67 -31.40 19.24
CA ASP A 126 -1.66 -31.98 20.16
C ASP A 126 -1.45 -33.49 20.34
N ALA A 127 -1.13 -34.21 19.27
CA ALA A 127 -0.81 -35.63 19.33
C ALA A 127 0.48 -35.88 20.13
N ALA A 128 1.52 -35.06 19.90
CA ALA A 128 2.78 -35.13 20.63
C ALA A 128 2.60 -34.86 22.13
N HIS A 129 1.83 -33.82 22.51
CA HIS A 129 1.51 -33.51 23.90
C HIS A 129 0.71 -34.64 24.58
N LYS A 130 -0.28 -35.23 23.90
CA LYS A 130 -1.03 -36.39 24.42
C LYS A 130 -0.12 -37.60 24.64
N GLN A 131 0.77 -37.87 23.68
CA GLN A 131 1.75 -38.95 23.80
C GLN A 131 2.71 -38.70 24.98
N ARG A 132 3.23 -37.47 25.12
CA ARG A 132 4.07 -37.06 26.26
C ARG A 132 3.36 -37.28 27.60
N ASN A 133 2.11 -36.82 27.73
CA ASN A 133 1.31 -37.01 28.94
C ASN A 133 1.12 -38.51 29.28
N SER A 134 0.82 -39.34 28.27
CA SER A 134 0.67 -40.79 28.43
C SER A 134 1.96 -41.45 28.91
N GLN A 135 3.10 -41.10 28.31
CA GLN A 135 4.40 -41.63 28.71
C GLN A 135 4.82 -41.16 30.10
N PHE A 136 4.56 -39.90 30.44
CA PHE A 136 4.82 -39.38 31.77
C PHE A 136 4.02 -40.12 32.83
N LYS A 137 2.72 -40.36 32.61
CA LYS A 137 1.88 -41.14 33.53
C LYS A 137 2.42 -42.54 33.75
N LYS A 138 2.75 -43.28 32.67
CA LYS A 138 3.36 -44.61 32.75
C LYS A 138 4.68 -44.59 33.53
N THR A 139 5.48 -43.55 33.34
CA THR A 139 6.76 -43.38 34.05
C THR A 139 6.56 -43.12 35.54
N MET A 140 5.58 -42.28 35.90
CA MET A 140 5.24 -42.02 37.31
C MET A 140 4.67 -43.27 38.00
N ASP A 141 3.82 -44.04 37.32
CA ASP A 141 3.29 -45.31 37.85
C ASP A 141 4.42 -46.34 38.06
N ALA A 142 5.36 -46.44 37.11
CA ALA A 142 6.53 -47.30 37.23
C ALA A 142 7.45 -46.87 38.38
N LYS A 143 7.66 -45.56 38.57
CA LYS A 143 8.40 -45.00 39.71
C LYS A 143 7.73 -45.39 41.04
N LYS A 144 6.42 -45.17 41.18
CA LYS A 144 5.66 -45.53 42.38
C LYS A 144 5.74 -47.04 42.68
N THR A 145 5.67 -47.87 41.64
CA THR A 145 5.81 -49.33 41.75
C THR A 145 7.21 -49.72 42.22
N TYR A 146 8.25 -49.08 41.68
CA TYR A 146 9.63 -49.31 42.08
C TYR A 146 9.85 -48.91 43.55
N GLU A 147 9.39 -47.72 43.95
CA GLU A 147 9.49 -47.25 45.33
C GLU A 147 8.77 -48.17 46.32
N GLN A 148 7.62 -48.72 45.95
CA GLN A 148 6.94 -49.72 46.77
C GLN A 148 7.77 -51.00 46.93
N LYS A 149 8.32 -51.53 45.84
CA LYS A 149 9.18 -52.72 45.89
C LYS A 149 10.44 -52.51 46.73
N CYS A 150 11.02 -51.30 46.72
CA CYS A 150 12.13 -50.95 47.60
C CYS A 150 11.70 -51.00 49.06
N ARG A 151 10.54 -50.43 49.43
CA ARG A 151 10.01 -50.53 50.80
C ARG A 151 9.74 -51.97 51.22
N ASP A 152 9.10 -52.77 50.35
CA ASP A 152 8.83 -54.17 50.63
C ASP A 152 10.13 -54.97 50.82
N LYS A 153 11.18 -54.64 50.04
CA LYS A 153 12.53 -55.21 50.20
C LYS A 153 13.15 -54.79 51.53
N ASP A 154 13.08 -53.51 51.92
CA ASP A 154 13.63 -53.02 53.18
C ASP A 154 12.90 -53.63 54.38
N GLU A 155 11.58 -53.80 54.30
CA GLU A 155 10.76 -54.52 55.28
C GLU A 155 11.14 -56.01 55.33
N ALA A 156 11.31 -56.66 54.18
CA ALA A 156 11.77 -58.04 54.09
C ALA A 156 13.20 -58.20 54.60
N GLU A 157 14.11 -57.26 54.32
CA GLU A 157 15.47 -57.23 54.85
C GLU A 157 15.47 -57.01 56.35
N GLN A 158 14.62 -56.15 56.91
CA GLN A 158 14.44 -56.02 58.36
C GLN A 158 13.79 -57.26 59.00
N ALA A 159 12.90 -57.95 58.28
CA ALA A 159 12.31 -59.21 58.71
C ALA A 159 13.33 -60.37 58.61
N VAL A 160 14.25 -60.31 57.65
CA VAL A 160 15.34 -61.26 57.44
C VAL A 160 16.53 -60.98 58.37
N HIS A 161 16.78 -59.73 58.74
CA HIS A 161 17.68 -59.36 59.83
C HIS A 161 17.14 -59.83 61.18
N ARG A 162 15.82 -60.05 61.25
CA ARG A 162 15.14 -60.79 62.32
C ARG A 162 15.07 -62.32 62.06
N SER A 163 15.35 -62.79 60.83
CA SER A 163 15.23 -64.19 60.35
C SER A 163 16.03 -64.47 59.04
N ALA A 164 17.33 -64.87 59.06
CA ALA A 164 18.19 -65.06 57.85
C ALA A 164 17.49 -65.91 56.72
N ASN A 165 17.45 -65.64 55.39
CA ASN A 165 18.50 -65.47 54.35
C ASN A 165 17.91 -65.18 52.90
N VAL A 166 18.61 -64.37 52.06
CA VAL A 166 18.75 -64.27 50.55
C VAL A 166 17.66 -63.68 49.59
N VAL A 167 18.03 -62.70 48.72
CA VAL A 167 17.29 -62.20 47.50
C VAL A 167 18.21 -62.04 46.25
N ASN A 168 17.65 -62.24 45.04
CA ASN A 168 18.31 -62.44 43.73
C ASN A 168 18.43 -61.18 42.81
N PRO A 169 19.62 -60.87 42.24
CA PRO A 169 19.94 -59.67 41.44
C PRO A 169 19.47 -59.64 39.95
N LYS A 170 18.95 -60.71 39.35
CA LYS A 170 18.67 -60.76 37.88
C LYS A 170 17.47 -59.94 37.38
N GLN A 171 16.59 -59.44 38.24
CA GLN A 171 15.42 -58.64 37.82
C GLN A 171 15.72 -57.14 37.65
N GLN A 172 16.85 -56.68 38.18
CA GLN A 172 17.23 -55.27 38.20
C GLN A 172 17.70 -54.77 36.82
N ASP A 173 18.52 -55.55 36.11
CA ASP A 173 19.08 -55.18 34.80
C ASP A 173 18.01 -55.01 33.70
N LYS A 174 16.92 -55.80 33.76
CA LYS A 174 15.85 -55.73 32.76
C LYS A 174 15.03 -54.43 32.85
N LEU A 175 15.00 -53.80 34.02
CA LEU A 175 14.34 -52.51 34.24
C LEU A 175 15.21 -51.34 33.78
N PHE A 176 16.53 -51.42 33.97
CA PHE A 176 17.48 -50.39 33.51
C PHE A 176 17.51 -50.27 31.97
N VAL A 177 17.48 -51.38 31.25
CA VAL A 177 17.44 -51.37 29.77
C VAL A 177 16.14 -50.74 29.25
N LYS A 178 15.00 -51.00 29.90
CA LYS A 178 13.69 -50.46 29.53
C LYS A 178 13.56 -48.96 29.84
N LEU A 179 14.23 -48.49 30.90
CA LEU A 179 14.34 -47.07 31.24
C LEU A 179 15.18 -46.32 30.21
N ALA A 180 16.33 -46.89 29.79
CA ALA A 180 17.22 -46.29 28.81
C ALA A 180 16.55 -46.13 27.44
N THR A 181 15.87 -47.16 26.93
CA THR A 181 15.16 -47.11 25.63
C THR A 181 14.00 -46.12 25.63
N SER A 182 13.28 -45.98 26.75
CA SER A 182 12.19 -45.00 26.86
C SER A 182 12.70 -43.56 26.97
N LYS A 183 13.92 -43.33 27.46
CA LYS A 183 14.54 -42.01 27.57
C LYS A 183 15.02 -41.49 26.21
N THR A 184 15.65 -42.34 25.41
CA THR A 184 16.14 -41.98 24.06
C THR A 184 14.99 -41.69 23.08
N ALA A 185 13.88 -42.45 23.16
CA ALA A 185 12.70 -42.23 22.30
C ALA A 185 11.96 -40.91 22.57
N VAL A 186 12.10 -40.34 23.78
CA VAL A 186 11.54 -39.03 24.13
C VAL A 186 12.44 -37.90 23.63
N GLU A 187 13.76 -38.09 23.63
CA GLU A 187 14.72 -37.07 23.22
C GLU A 187 14.76 -36.87 21.68
N ASP A 188 14.54 -37.92 20.89
CA ASP A 188 14.53 -37.83 19.42
C ASP A 188 13.23 -37.26 18.82
N SER A 189 12.11 -37.32 19.54
CA SER A 189 10.82 -36.83 19.02
C SER A 189 10.56 -35.34 19.26
N ASP A 190 11.28 -34.69 20.19
CA ASP A 190 10.80 -33.47 20.85
C ASP A 190 11.56 -32.18 20.49
N LYS A 191 12.74 -32.26 19.84
CA LYS A 191 13.68 -31.11 19.88
C LYS A 191 13.99 -30.35 18.60
N SER A 192 13.78 -30.90 17.39
CA SER A 192 14.31 -30.26 16.17
C SER A 192 13.26 -29.86 15.13
N LEU A 193 12.36 -30.75 14.69
CA LEU A 193 11.53 -30.47 13.50
C LEU A 193 10.41 -29.43 13.75
N GLN A 194 9.72 -29.48 14.89
CA GLN A 194 8.48 -28.73 15.09
C GLN A 194 8.72 -27.24 15.39
N ARG A 195 9.83 -26.91 16.06
CA ARG A 195 10.23 -25.52 16.37
C ARG A 195 10.60 -24.75 15.10
N ILE A 196 11.37 -25.40 14.21
CA ILE A 196 11.76 -24.83 12.92
C ILE A 196 10.53 -24.45 12.08
N VAL A 197 9.43 -25.20 12.20
CA VAL A 197 8.19 -24.94 11.43
C VAL A 197 7.50 -23.65 11.85
N PHE A 198 7.32 -23.39 13.16
CA PHE A 198 6.67 -22.15 13.60
C PHE A 198 7.54 -20.92 13.37
N GLU A 199 8.86 -21.05 13.55
CA GLU A 199 9.81 -20.00 13.21
C GLU A 199 9.77 -19.67 11.72
N ALA A 200 9.79 -20.68 10.85
CA ALA A 200 9.68 -20.49 9.41
C ALA A 200 8.37 -19.82 9.01
N GLN A 201 7.24 -20.22 9.62
CA GLN A 201 5.94 -19.61 9.38
C GLN A 201 5.91 -18.12 9.76
N GLU A 202 6.56 -17.73 10.86
CA GLU A 202 6.62 -16.33 11.28
C GLU A 202 7.60 -15.51 10.42
N CYS A 203 8.74 -16.09 10.05
CA CYS A 203 9.68 -15.47 9.11
C CYS A 203 9.01 -15.19 7.76
N GLU A 204 8.27 -16.18 7.22
CA GLU A 204 7.52 -16.04 5.98
C GLU A 204 6.47 -14.93 6.10
N ARG A 205 5.74 -14.86 7.22
CA ARG A 205 4.75 -13.81 7.51
C ARG A 205 5.38 -12.43 7.49
N ILE A 206 6.46 -12.23 8.25
CA ILE A 206 7.13 -10.93 8.36
C ILE A 206 7.63 -10.50 7.00
N ASN A 207 8.25 -11.41 6.25
CA ASN A 207 8.76 -11.11 4.91
C ASN A 207 7.64 -10.76 3.94
N PHE A 208 6.55 -11.55 3.91
CA PHE A 208 5.41 -11.28 3.04
C PHE A 208 4.77 -9.92 3.37
N PHE A 209 4.52 -9.66 4.64
CA PHE A 209 3.90 -8.41 5.09
C PHE A 209 4.77 -7.19 4.77
N ARG A 210 6.07 -7.27 5.06
CA ARG A 210 7.04 -6.22 4.72
C ARG A 210 7.04 -5.92 3.22
N ASN A 211 7.07 -6.95 2.38
CA ASN A 211 7.11 -6.80 0.94
C ASN A 211 5.80 -6.22 0.38
N ALA A 212 4.66 -6.61 0.94
CA ALA A 212 3.37 -6.03 0.59
C ALA A 212 3.33 -4.53 0.92
N LEU A 213 3.81 -4.13 2.10
CA LEU A 213 3.88 -2.72 2.49
C LEU A 213 4.84 -1.93 1.60
N TRP A 214 6.03 -2.48 1.34
CA TRP A 214 7.01 -1.88 0.44
C TRP A 214 6.45 -1.65 -0.96
N LEU A 215 5.79 -2.67 -1.53
CA LEU A 215 5.14 -2.58 -2.83
C LEU A 215 4.05 -1.50 -2.84
N HIS A 216 3.21 -1.45 -1.81
CA HIS A 216 2.15 -0.44 -1.69
C HIS A 216 2.72 0.99 -1.71
N VAL A 217 3.76 1.26 -0.91
CA VAL A 217 4.37 2.59 -0.85
C VAL A 217 5.04 2.95 -2.18
N ASN A 218 5.71 2.00 -2.83
CA ASN A 218 6.32 2.25 -4.15
C ASN A 218 5.28 2.56 -5.24
N GLN A 219 4.12 1.91 -5.20
CA GLN A 219 3.01 2.23 -6.12
C GLN A 219 2.54 3.67 -5.93
N LEU A 220 2.43 4.14 -4.68
CA LEU A 220 2.07 5.53 -4.38
C LEU A 220 3.14 6.52 -4.88
N SER A 221 4.42 6.23 -4.63
CA SER A 221 5.53 7.06 -5.12
C SER A 221 5.55 7.14 -6.65
N GLN A 222 5.36 6.02 -7.34
CA GLN A 222 5.30 5.99 -8.79
C GLN A 222 4.12 6.83 -9.33
N GLN A 223 2.96 6.77 -8.67
CA GLN A 223 1.81 7.59 -9.06
C GLN A 223 2.11 9.09 -8.93
N CYS A 224 2.81 9.53 -7.89
CA CYS A 224 3.22 10.93 -7.74
C CYS A 224 4.08 11.41 -8.92
N VAL A 225 5.06 10.60 -9.33
CA VAL A 225 5.93 10.92 -10.48
C VAL A 225 5.11 10.98 -11.78
N THR A 226 4.27 9.98 -12.01
CA THR A 226 3.41 9.95 -13.22
C THR A 226 2.44 11.14 -13.26
N ASN A 227 1.89 11.56 -12.12
CA ASN A 227 1.03 12.75 -12.07
C ASN A 227 1.81 14.03 -12.39
N ASP A 228 3.04 14.17 -11.88
CA ASP A 228 3.89 15.33 -12.19
C ASP A 228 4.21 15.42 -13.68
N GLU A 229 4.56 14.28 -14.32
CA GLU A 229 4.77 14.21 -15.77
C GLU A 229 3.54 14.65 -16.57
N MET A 230 2.32 14.31 -16.11
CA MET A 230 1.08 14.73 -16.75
C MET A 230 0.85 16.24 -16.60
N TYR A 231 1.12 16.81 -15.42
CA TYR A 231 1.00 18.26 -15.22
C TYR A 231 2.03 19.06 -16.02
N GLU A 232 3.21 18.48 -16.24
CA GLU A 232 4.22 19.05 -17.12
C GLU A 232 3.74 19.17 -18.57
N GLN A 233 2.93 18.22 -19.06
CA GLN A 233 2.31 18.34 -20.40
C GLN A 233 1.34 19.52 -20.48
N VAL A 234 0.65 19.84 -19.38
CA VAL A 234 -0.24 21.01 -19.32
C VAL A 234 0.58 22.29 -19.38
N ARG A 235 1.67 22.40 -18.59
CA ARG A 235 2.56 23.56 -18.60
C ARG A 235 3.13 23.83 -19.99
N LYS A 236 3.68 22.81 -20.65
CA LYS A 236 4.15 22.90 -22.04
C LYS A 236 3.08 23.35 -23.02
N SER A 237 1.83 22.91 -22.83
CA SER A 237 0.73 23.37 -23.69
C SER A 237 0.34 24.83 -23.43
N LEU A 238 0.50 25.33 -22.21
CA LEU A 238 0.25 26.72 -21.86
C LEU A 238 1.33 27.65 -22.41
N GLU A 239 2.59 27.22 -22.47
CA GLU A 239 3.68 27.96 -23.13
C GLU A 239 3.41 28.19 -24.63
N MET A 240 2.57 27.36 -25.25
CA MET A 240 2.17 27.50 -26.65
C MET A 240 0.99 28.46 -26.86
N CYS A 241 0.41 29.02 -25.80
CA CYS A 241 -0.63 30.03 -25.88
C CYS A 241 -0.07 31.34 -26.44
N SER A 242 -0.88 32.04 -27.24
CA SER A 242 -0.50 33.33 -27.81
C SER A 242 -1.71 34.26 -27.83
N ILE A 243 -1.64 35.27 -26.96
CA ILE A 243 -2.67 36.31 -26.83
C ILE A 243 -2.90 37.00 -28.18
N GLU A 244 -1.81 37.34 -28.88
CA GLU A 244 -1.88 37.98 -30.21
C GLU A 244 -2.65 37.10 -31.21
N LYS A 245 -2.29 35.81 -31.31
CA LYS A 245 -2.96 34.89 -32.24
C LYS A 245 -4.43 34.71 -31.89
N ASP A 246 -4.78 34.68 -30.60
CA ASP A 246 -6.16 34.49 -30.16
C ASP A 246 -7.02 35.73 -30.45
N ILE A 247 -6.49 36.94 -30.23
CA ILE A 247 -7.17 38.20 -30.59
C ILE A 247 -7.32 38.30 -32.11
N GLN A 248 -6.24 38.03 -32.87
CA GLN A 248 -6.30 38.03 -34.33
C GLN A 248 -7.33 37.01 -34.84
N TYR A 249 -7.36 35.82 -34.27
CA TYR A 249 -8.34 34.79 -34.60
C TYR A 249 -9.77 35.29 -34.34
N PHE A 250 -10.02 35.92 -33.17
CA PHE A 250 -11.33 36.50 -32.86
C PHE A 250 -11.75 37.60 -33.85
N VAL A 251 -10.88 38.59 -34.08
CA VAL A 251 -11.16 39.72 -34.99
C VAL A 251 -11.43 39.21 -36.40
N ASN A 252 -10.63 38.25 -36.90
CA ASN A 252 -10.82 37.69 -38.22
C ASN A 252 -12.17 36.95 -38.35
N GLN A 253 -12.65 36.32 -37.29
CA GLN A 253 -13.93 35.61 -37.26
C GLN A 253 -15.14 36.53 -37.07
N ARG A 254 -14.98 37.71 -36.43
CA ARG A 254 -16.10 38.55 -35.97
C ARG A 254 -16.08 40.00 -36.44
N LYS A 255 -15.09 40.42 -37.26
CA LYS A 255 -15.04 41.78 -37.81
C LYS A 255 -16.30 42.10 -38.63
N THR A 256 -16.83 43.31 -38.44
CA THR A 256 -18.05 43.79 -39.11
C THR A 256 -17.79 44.89 -40.13
N GLY A 257 -16.57 45.40 -40.20
CA GLY A 257 -16.14 46.45 -41.12
C GLY A 257 -14.71 46.88 -40.81
N GLN A 258 -14.03 47.47 -41.79
CA GLN A 258 -12.66 48.01 -41.62
C GLN A 258 -12.63 49.55 -41.68
N THR A 259 -13.69 50.14 -42.21
CA THR A 259 -13.82 51.59 -42.35
C THR A 259 -14.72 52.13 -41.24
N PRO A 260 -14.26 53.13 -40.45
CA PRO A 260 -15.14 53.81 -39.50
C PRO A 260 -16.29 54.51 -40.23
N PRO A 261 -17.42 54.79 -39.55
CA PRO A 261 -18.51 55.57 -40.13
C PRO A 261 -18.02 56.92 -40.65
N ALA A 262 -18.57 57.37 -41.78
CA ALA A 262 -18.21 58.66 -42.35
C ALA A 262 -18.57 59.80 -41.38
N PRO A 263 -17.71 60.83 -41.23
CA PRO A 263 -18.06 62.01 -40.45
C PRO A 263 -19.36 62.64 -40.96
N ILE A 264 -20.25 63.05 -40.05
CA ILE A 264 -21.45 63.80 -40.41
C ILE A 264 -20.99 65.20 -40.85
N MET A 265 -21.17 65.50 -42.12
CA MET A 265 -20.89 66.84 -42.64
C MET A 265 -21.96 67.82 -42.16
N TYR A 266 -21.53 69.02 -41.75
CA TYR A 266 -22.45 70.11 -41.43
C TYR A 266 -23.25 70.50 -42.68
N GLU A 267 -24.58 70.40 -42.59
CA GLU A 267 -25.49 70.91 -43.61
C GLU A 267 -26.03 72.27 -43.16
N ASN A 268 -25.76 73.29 -43.98
CA ASN A 268 -26.30 74.61 -43.73
C ASN A 268 -27.80 74.62 -44.07
N PHE A 269 -28.64 74.79 -43.06
CA PHE A 269 -30.11 74.81 -43.18
C PHE A 269 -30.65 75.80 -44.24
N TYR A 270 -29.89 76.85 -44.58
CA TYR A 270 -30.32 77.91 -45.50
C TYR A 270 -29.78 77.77 -46.94
N CYS A 271 -29.01 76.73 -47.28
CA CYS A 271 -28.48 76.56 -48.64
C CYS A 271 -28.67 75.12 -49.16
N PRO A 272 -29.80 74.80 -49.83
CA PRO A 272 -30.06 73.46 -50.33
C PRO A 272 -29.40 73.26 -51.71
N GLN A 273 -28.10 73.00 -51.76
CA GLN A 273 -27.46 72.55 -53.01
C GLN A 273 -27.53 71.02 -53.12
N ARG A 274 -28.42 70.54 -54.01
CA ARG A 274 -28.30 69.23 -54.65
C ARG A 274 -27.07 69.24 -55.55
N ASN A 275 -26.06 68.42 -55.28
CA ASN A 275 -25.09 68.01 -56.30
C ASN A 275 -24.84 66.51 -56.23
N ALA A 276 -25.05 65.85 -57.36
CA ALA A 276 -24.80 64.45 -57.62
C ALA A 276 -23.29 64.16 -57.70
N ALA A 277 -22.85 62.98 -57.23
CA ALA A 277 -21.50 62.41 -57.45
C ALA A 277 -21.32 61.93 -58.91
N PRO A 278 -20.16 61.37 -59.41
CA PRO A 278 -18.85 60.95 -58.83
C PRO A 278 -17.65 61.27 -59.81
N PRO A 279 -16.51 60.53 -59.98
CA PRO A 279 -15.64 59.68 -59.13
C PRO A 279 -14.14 60.14 -59.10
N GLY A 280 -13.33 59.61 -58.17
CA GLY A 280 -11.89 59.39 -58.41
C GLY A 280 -10.85 60.32 -57.74
N LYS A 281 -9.99 59.69 -56.93
CA LYS A 281 -8.60 60.02 -56.52
C LYS A 281 -8.23 61.50 -56.29
N ALA A 282 -8.03 61.84 -55.02
CA ALA A 282 -7.07 62.88 -54.61
C ALA A 282 -6.01 62.26 -53.69
N THR A 283 -4.76 62.36 -54.15
CA THR A 283 -3.52 62.00 -53.47
C THR A 283 -3.06 63.13 -52.54
N GLY A 284 -2.93 62.83 -51.24
CA GLY A 284 -2.02 63.47 -50.27
C GLY A 284 -2.58 64.60 -49.39
N PRO A 285 -1.89 64.99 -48.29
CA PRO A 285 -0.92 64.23 -47.49
C PRO A 285 -1.58 63.60 -46.25
N ASN A 286 -0.98 62.49 -45.79
CA ASN A 286 -1.24 61.91 -44.47
C ASN A 286 -1.09 62.99 -43.39
N VAL A 287 -2.21 63.51 -42.88
CA VAL A 287 -2.26 63.94 -41.48
C VAL A 287 -2.65 62.68 -40.72
N THR A 288 -1.62 61.92 -40.36
CA THR A 288 -1.67 60.94 -39.29
C THR A 288 -2.17 61.66 -38.04
N SER A 289 -3.49 61.74 -37.88
CA SER A 289 -4.09 61.75 -36.56
C SER A 289 -3.70 60.40 -35.96
N ASN A 290 -2.54 60.40 -35.29
CA ASN A 290 -2.06 59.36 -34.41
C ASN A 290 -3.08 59.17 -33.28
N LEU A 291 -4.24 58.59 -33.60
CA LEU A 291 -4.88 57.64 -32.72
C LEU A 291 -4.29 56.28 -33.08
N ILE A 292 -2.96 56.19 -32.89
CA ILE A 292 -2.41 54.96 -32.35
C ILE A 292 -3.20 54.83 -31.05
N LEU A 293 -4.21 53.98 -31.04
CA LEU A 293 -4.64 53.39 -29.80
C LEU A 293 -3.43 52.55 -29.39
N SER A 294 -2.48 53.22 -28.76
CA SER A 294 -1.31 52.64 -28.12
C SER A 294 -1.87 51.86 -26.95
N CYS A 295 -2.50 50.72 -27.24
CA CYS A 295 -2.40 49.58 -26.35
C CYS A 295 -0.99 49.01 -26.56
N VAL A 296 0.02 49.86 -26.35
CA VAL A 296 1.33 49.41 -25.90
C VAL A 296 1.10 49.14 -24.43
N PHE A 297 0.44 48.01 -24.12
CA PHE A 297 0.94 47.27 -22.99
C PHE A 297 2.29 46.78 -23.46
N SER A 298 3.32 47.53 -23.06
CA SER A 298 4.65 46.96 -22.94
C SER A 298 4.44 45.67 -22.15
N PHE A 299 4.49 44.53 -22.81
CA PHE A 299 4.92 43.31 -22.14
C PHE A 299 6.39 43.58 -21.81
N THR A 300 6.63 44.35 -20.75
CA THR A 300 7.77 44.08 -19.89
C THR A 300 7.65 42.59 -19.60
N ASP A 301 8.63 41.79 -20.02
CA ASP A 301 8.76 40.36 -19.75
C ASP A 301 7.92 40.00 -18.54
N ASP A 302 6.79 39.33 -18.76
CA ASP A 302 5.88 38.95 -17.67
C ASP A 302 6.59 37.81 -16.93
N PRO A 303 7.29 38.06 -15.80
CA PRO A 303 8.04 37.04 -15.10
C PRO A 303 7.17 36.48 -13.98
N ASP A 304 5.84 36.52 -14.14
CA ASP A 304 4.89 36.21 -13.07
C ASP A 304 4.01 35.00 -13.39
N TYR A 305 4.54 34.07 -14.18
CA TYR A 305 4.16 32.66 -14.03
C TYR A 305 4.76 32.14 -12.72
N SER A 306 4.21 32.59 -11.58
CA SER A 306 4.25 31.91 -10.28
C SER A 306 5.47 30.99 -10.10
N LEU A 307 6.66 31.58 -9.96
CA LEU A 307 7.82 30.79 -9.52
C LEU A 307 7.49 30.26 -8.13
N VAL A 308 7.40 28.94 -8.03
CA VAL A 308 7.26 28.22 -6.76
C VAL A 308 8.63 28.25 -6.07
N ASP A 309 9.15 29.43 -5.76
CA ASP A 309 10.48 29.60 -5.15
C ASP A 309 10.48 29.31 -3.64
N ASP A 310 9.31 29.12 -3.02
CA ASP A 310 9.17 28.96 -1.57
C ASP A 310 8.80 27.53 -1.08
N TYR A 311 9.09 26.49 -1.86
CA TYR A 311 9.17 25.13 -1.30
C TYR A 311 10.63 24.66 -1.26
N SER A 312 11.31 25.04 -0.17
CA SER A 312 12.44 24.25 0.32
C SER A 312 11.93 22.85 0.68
N LEU A 313 12.00 21.93 -0.27
CA LEU A 313 12.02 20.50 0.03
C LEU A 313 13.24 20.26 0.91
N ILE A 314 13.00 20.17 2.21
CA ILE A 314 13.99 19.75 3.20
C ILE A 314 14.45 18.35 2.81
N TYR A 315 15.54 18.29 2.05
CA TYR A 315 16.46 17.16 2.03
C TYR A 315 17.69 17.59 2.83
N GLN A 316 17.70 17.23 4.11
CA GLN A 316 18.90 16.95 4.90
C GLN A 316 18.73 15.57 5.53
#